data_AF-A0A9D5JHR2-F1
#
_entry.id   AF-A0A9D5JHR2-F1
#
_cell.length_a   1.000
_cell.length_b   1.000
_cell.length_c   1.000
_cell.angle_alpha   90.00
_cell.angle_beta   90.00
_cell.angle_gamma   90.00
#
_symmetry.space_group_name_H-M   'P 1'
#
loop_
_entity.id
_entity.type
_entity.pdbx_description
1 polymer ?
#
loop_
_entity_poly.entity_id
_entity_poly.type
_entity_poly.pdbx_seq_one_letter_code
_entity_poly.pdbx_strand_id
1 'polypeptide(L)'
;MEIALGGIIILVILLPGISFRKGFFSEEFSTQYTIKDFFSLFVNTLFPSLIIYLLALPIIYFVGYCYDSEVLLGILSSNDELVKQSINNIDKFKYEIIGFQFVINVISFVLGLRLKNIILKHSLDAKHKFFRYKNIGHYLLTGKFILFKRSQIDLKDKVKDIDITFVNAAVQAGENVFIYTGIFS
;
A
#
# COMPACT_ATOMS: atom_id res chain seq x y z
N MET A 1 26.10 19.11 0.91
CA MET A 1 25.82 18.18 -0.20
C MET A 1 25.35 16.81 0.31
N GLU A 2 25.89 16.36 1.45
CA GLU A 2 25.55 15.09 2.13
C GLU A 2 24.05 14.92 2.46
N ILE A 3 23.38 15.97 2.95
CA ILE A 3 21.96 15.90 3.34
C ILE A 3 21.04 15.58 2.16
N ALA A 4 21.33 16.12 0.97
CA ALA A 4 20.52 15.86 -0.22
C ALA A 4 20.63 14.41 -0.69
N LEU A 5 21.84 13.84 -0.61
CA LEU A 5 22.12 12.47 -1.03
C LEU A 5 21.47 11.46 -0.06
N GLY A 6 21.56 11.72 1.25
CA GLY A 6 20.84 10.94 2.26
C GLY A 6 19.31 10.98 2.07
N GLY A 7 18.75 12.15 1.73
CA GLY A 7 17.33 12.28 1.44
C GLY A 7 16.86 11.46 0.23
N ILE A 8 17.66 11.44 -0.84
CA ILE A 8 17.37 10.61 -2.03
C ILE A 8 17.38 9.12 -1.66
N ILE A 9 18.35 8.67 -0.87
CA ILE A 9 18.43 7.27 -0.44
C ILE A 9 17.23 6.88 0.40
N ILE A 10 16.82 7.74 1.34
CA ILE A 10 15.59 7.52 2.11
C ILE A 10 14.40 7.38 1.18
N LEU A 11 14.25 8.25 0.18
CA LEU A 11 13.16 8.13 -0.80
C LEU A 11 13.21 6.80 -1.57
N VAL A 12 14.39 6.36 -2.02
CA VAL A 12 14.57 5.06 -2.69
C VAL A 12 14.16 3.91 -1.78
N ILE A 13 14.55 3.95 -0.51
CA ILE A 13 14.17 2.94 0.50
C ILE A 13 12.66 2.91 0.72
N LEU A 14 11.95 4.04 0.58
CA LEU A 14 10.49 4.09 0.77
C LEU A 14 9.71 3.60 -0.46
N LEU A 15 10.32 3.57 -1.66
CA LEU A 15 9.62 3.22 -2.90
C LEU A 15 8.87 1.89 -2.83
N PRO A 16 9.44 0.79 -2.30
CA PRO A 16 8.71 -0.48 -2.22
C PRO A 16 7.46 -0.34 -1.36
N GLY A 17 7.50 0.36 -0.23
CA GLY A 17 6.31 0.58 0.59
C GLY A 17 5.27 1.48 -0.07
N ILE A 18 5.71 2.48 -0.86
CA ILE A 18 4.81 3.29 -1.70
C ILE A 18 4.11 2.39 -2.72
N SER A 19 4.86 1.55 -3.44
CA SER A 19 4.36 0.60 -4.42
C SER A 19 3.38 -0.41 -3.79
N PHE A 20 3.71 -0.94 -2.61
CA PHE A 20 2.84 -1.83 -1.85
C PHE A 20 1.50 -1.17 -1.57
N ARG A 21 1.56 0.05 -1.03
CA ARG A 21 0.38 0.81 -0.64
C ARG A 21 -0.49 1.13 -1.86
N LYS A 22 0.13 1.46 -3.00
CA LYS A 22 -0.57 1.68 -4.27
C LYS A 22 -1.31 0.42 -4.73
N GLY A 23 -0.71 -0.75 -4.60
CA GLY A 23 -1.37 -2.03 -4.87
C GLY A 23 -2.51 -2.32 -3.89
N PHE A 24 -2.26 -2.10 -2.60
CA PHE A 24 -3.20 -2.39 -1.51
C PHE A 24 -4.48 -1.53 -1.56
N PHE A 25 -4.35 -0.25 -1.90
CA PHE A 25 -5.48 0.69 -2.03
C PHE A 25 -5.86 0.95 -3.49
N SER A 26 -5.66 -0.01 -4.39
CA SER A 26 -6.09 0.11 -5.79
C SER A 26 -7.64 0.08 -5.92
N GLU A 27 -8.13 0.46 -7.11
CA GLU A 27 -9.56 0.41 -7.50
C GLU A 27 -10.46 1.27 -6.57
N GLU A 28 -11.47 0.65 -5.95
CA GLU A 28 -12.48 1.27 -5.09
C GLU A 28 -11.89 1.96 -3.84
N PHE A 29 -10.63 1.69 -3.49
CA PHE A 29 -9.96 2.31 -2.34
C PHE A 29 -8.91 3.35 -2.72
N SER A 30 -8.81 3.73 -3.99
CA SER A 30 -7.81 4.67 -4.52
C SER A 30 -7.79 6.02 -3.80
N THR A 31 -8.92 6.47 -3.26
CA THR A 31 -9.02 7.72 -2.48
C THR A 31 -8.23 7.68 -1.17
N GLN A 32 -7.96 6.50 -0.60
CA GLN A 32 -7.17 6.33 0.63
C GLN A 32 -5.66 6.31 0.37
N TYR A 33 -5.25 6.15 -0.89
CA TYR A 33 -3.86 6.27 -1.29
C TYR A 33 -3.38 7.72 -1.25
N THR A 34 -4.26 8.70 -1.46
CA THR A 34 -3.90 10.13 -1.51
C THR A 34 -3.49 10.65 -0.15
N ILE A 35 -2.18 10.59 0.13
CA ILE A 35 -1.58 11.20 1.32
C ILE A 35 -1.25 12.66 1.00
N LYS A 36 -1.68 13.58 1.86
CA LYS A 36 -1.43 15.02 1.69
C LYS A 36 -0.15 15.50 2.37
N ASP A 37 0.40 14.70 3.29
CA ASP A 37 1.54 15.07 4.14
C ASP A 37 2.73 14.10 3.98
N PHE A 38 3.93 14.66 3.87
CA PHE A 38 5.18 13.90 3.69
C PHE A 38 5.50 13.04 4.91
N PHE A 39 5.28 13.54 6.13
CA PHE A 39 5.56 12.75 7.33
C PHE A 39 4.63 11.54 7.40
N SER A 40 3.34 11.72 7.08
CA SER A 40 2.40 10.62 6.93
C SER A 40 2.80 9.62 5.83
N LEU A 41 3.35 10.09 4.70
CA LEU A 41 3.90 9.21 3.66
C LEU A 41 5.03 8.37 4.23
N PHE A 42 6.01 9.01 4.87
CA PHE A 42 7.16 8.36 5.49
C PHE A 42 6.74 7.27 6.47
N VAL A 43 5.96 7.61 7.50
CA VAL A 43 5.56 6.66 8.56
C VAL A 43 4.78 5.48 8.00
N ASN A 44 3.85 5.73 7.06
CA ASN A 44 3.01 4.68 6.50
C ASN A 44 3.73 3.78 5.48
N THR A 45 4.88 4.20 4.94
CA THR A 45 5.59 3.47 3.88
C THR A 45 6.90 2.87 4.37
N LEU A 46 7.51 3.41 5.43
CA LEU A 46 8.74 2.89 6.02
C LEU A 46 8.56 1.43 6.47
N PHE A 47 7.54 1.15 7.28
CA PHE A 47 7.29 -0.20 7.78
C PHE A 47 7.05 -1.22 6.66
N PRO A 48 6.13 -0.99 5.69
CA PRO A 48 5.97 -1.88 4.55
C PRO A 48 7.26 -2.07 3.76
N SER A 49 8.04 -1.00 3.54
CA SER A 49 9.30 -1.09 2.79
C SER A 49 10.30 -2.00 3.48
N LEU A 50 10.51 -1.84 4.79
CA LEU A 50 11.43 -2.66 5.57
C LEU A 50 11.03 -4.13 5.55
N ILE A 51 9.73 -4.42 5.71
CA ILE A 51 9.21 -5.79 5.62
C ILE A 51 9.49 -6.38 4.24
N ILE A 52 9.26 -5.61 3.17
CA ILE A 52 9.49 -6.09 1.79
C ILE A 52 10.98 -6.34 1.53
N TYR A 53 11.88 -5.46 1.96
CA TYR A 53 13.32 -5.69 1.85
C TYR A 53 13.74 -6.93 2.63
N LEU A 54 13.22 -7.12 3.86
CA LEU A 54 13.52 -8.30 4.67
C LEU A 54 13.05 -9.59 3.99
N LEU A 55 11.85 -9.58 3.40
CA LEU A 55 11.31 -10.72 2.64
C LEU A 55 12.07 -10.96 1.32
N ALA A 56 12.72 -9.93 0.78
CA ALA A 56 13.53 -10.04 -0.43
C ALA A 56 14.91 -10.65 -0.17
N LEU A 57 15.49 -10.53 1.04
CA LEU A 57 16.84 -11.03 1.34
C LEU A 57 17.06 -12.52 1.01
N PRO A 58 16.16 -13.46 1.36
CA PRO A 58 16.32 -14.87 0.98
C PRO A 58 16.30 -15.08 -0.53
N ILE A 59 15.51 -14.30 -1.26
CA ILE A 59 15.39 -14.37 -2.72
C ILE A 59 16.69 -13.89 -3.36
N ILE A 60 17.24 -12.78 -2.86
CA ILE A 60 18.51 -12.21 -3.33
C ILE A 60 19.66 -13.21 -3.13
N TYR A 61 19.72 -13.82 -1.94
CA TYR A 61 20.72 -14.84 -1.62
C TYR A 61 20.62 -16.05 -2.56
N PHE A 62 19.39 -16.49 -2.88
CA PHE A 62 19.17 -17.61 -3.80
C PHE A 62 19.59 -17.30 -5.25
N VAL A 63 19.47 -16.05 -5.69
CA VAL A 63 19.91 -15.61 -7.03
C VAL A 63 21.43 -15.41 -7.09
N GLY A 64 22.13 -15.54 -5.95
CA GLY A 64 23.60 -15.45 -5.89
C GLY A 64 24.13 -14.03 -5.76
N TYR A 65 23.29 -13.06 -5.38
CA TYR A 65 23.72 -11.70 -5.06
C TYR A 65 23.95 -11.57 -3.56
N CYS A 66 25.02 -10.86 -3.17
CA CYS A 66 25.27 -10.49 -1.78
C CYS A 66 24.84 -9.04 -1.55
N TYR A 67 23.97 -8.83 -0.55
CA TYR A 67 23.61 -7.50 -0.11
C TYR A 67 24.73 -6.93 0.78
N ASP A 68 25.43 -5.91 0.29
CA ASP A 68 26.49 -5.24 1.04
C ASP A 68 25.91 -4.08 1.87
N SER A 69 25.73 -4.33 3.17
CA SER A 69 25.26 -3.31 4.12
C SER A 69 26.27 -2.19 4.35
N GLU A 70 27.57 -2.40 4.07
CA GLU A 70 28.62 -1.42 4.29
C GLU A 70 28.47 -0.24 3.34
N VAL A 71 28.02 -0.47 2.10
CA VAL A 71 27.75 0.61 1.14
C VAL A 71 26.64 1.53 1.66
N LEU A 72 25.59 0.97 2.27
CA LEU A 72 24.48 1.77 2.78
C LEU A 72 24.87 2.57 4.03
N LEU A 73 25.65 1.96 4.93
CA LEU A 73 26.19 2.61 6.13
C LEU A 73 27.28 3.64 5.78
N GLY A 74 28.09 3.38 4.76
CA GLY A 74 29.16 4.26 4.31
C GLY A 74 28.62 5.58 3.74
N ILE A 75 27.46 5.57 3.08
CA ILE A 75 26.81 6.80 2.60
C ILE A 75 26.18 7.61 3.73
N LEU A 76 25.76 6.94 4.81
CA LEU A 76 25.22 7.59 6.01
C LEU A 76 26.33 8.03 6.99
N SER A 77 27.58 7.66 6.71
CA SER A 77 28.74 7.99 7.54
C SER A 77 29.25 9.40 7.25
N SER A 78 29.85 10.03 8.26
CA SER A 78 30.57 11.30 8.12
C SER A 78 32.03 11.13 7.69
N ASN A 79 32.46 9.91 7.36
CA ASN A 79 33.83 9.62 6.92
C ASN A 79 33.94 9.72 5.39
N ASP A 80 34.67 10.71 4.90
CA ASP A 80 34.88 10.99 3.47
C ASP A 80 35.43 9.80 2.67
N GLU A 81 36.27 8.95 3.26
CA GLU A 81 36.84 7.78 2.56
C GLU A 81 35.77 6.71 2.33
N LEU A 82 34.96 6.42 3.35
CA LEU A 82 33.85 5.47 3.25
C LEU A 82 32.77 5.95 2.30
N VAL A 83 32.49 7.26 2.29
CA VAL A 83 31.54 7.88 1.36
C VAL A 83 32.04 7.71 -0.08
N LYS A 84 33.31 8.01 -0.37
CA LYS A 84 33.89 7.83 -1.72
C LYS A 84 33.87 6.37 -2.18
N GLN A 85 34.23 5.44 -1.31
CA GLN A 85 34.18 4.01 -1.62
C GLN A 85 32.74 3.56 -1.93
N SER A 86 31.77 4.03 -1.15
CA SER A 86 30.36 3.71 -1.37
C SER A 86 29.82 4.29 -2.67
N ILE A 87 30.19 5.54 -3.01
CA ILE A 87 29.83 6.16 -4.29
C ILE A 87 30.42 5.39 -5.48
N ASN A 88 31.69 4.97 -5.39
CA ASN A 88 32.32 4.17 -6.45
C ASN A 88 31.63 2.81 -6.62
N ASN A 89 31.22 2.17 -5.52
CA ASN A 89 30.46 0.92 -5.57
C ASN A 89 29.07 1.13 -6.20
N ILE A 90 28.38 2.22 -5.87
CA ILE A 90 27.10 2.57 -6.51
C ILE A 90 27.29 2.78 -8.01
N ASP A 91 28.30 3.52 -8.45
CA ASP A 91 28.51 3.77 -9.88
C ASP A 91 28.84 2.49 -10.65
N LYS A 92 29.62 1.58 -10.03
CA LYS A 92 29.94 0.27 -10.58
C LYS A 92 28.71 -0.63 -10.75
N PHE A 93 27.78 -0.61 -9.80
CA PHE A 93 26.61 -1.51 -9.75
C PHE A 93 25.26 -0.80 -9.99
N LYS A 94 25.28 0.39 -10.62
CA LYS A 94 24.08 1.22 -10.78
C LYS A 94 22.93 0.53 -11.51
N TYR A 95 23.24 -0.28 -12.52
CA TYR A 95 22.22 -0.97 -13.32
C TYR A 95 21.58 -2.11 -12.53
N GLU A 96 22.37 -2.84 -11.74
CA GLU A 96 21.93 -3.89 -10.84
C GLU A 96 21.06 -3.32 -9.71
N ILE A 97 21.47 -2.18 -9.13
CA ILE A 97 20.70 -1.47 -8.11
C ILE A 97 19.34 -1.03 -8.68
N ILE A 98 19.33 -0.41 -9.86
CA ILE A 98 18.08 0.04 -10.51
C ILE A 98 17.20 -1.16 -10.88
N GLY A 99 17.78 -2.22 -11.45
CA GLY A 99 17.06 -3.43 -11.82
C GLY A 99 16.43 -4.12 -10.61
N PHE A 100 17.20 -4.27 -9.53
CA PHE A 100 16.71 -4.80 -8.26
C PHE A 100 15.59 -3.93 -7.70
N GLN A 101 15.79 -2.61 -7.69
CA GLN A 101 14.78 -1.66 -7.21
C GLN A 101 13.49 -1.72 -8.04
N PHE A 102 13.59 -1.91 -9.35
CA PHE A 102 12.41 -2.09 -10.20
C PHE A 102 11.68 -3.39 -9.87
N VAL A 103 12.40 -4.51 -9.80
CA VAL A 103 11.84 -5.84 -9.49
C VAL A 103 11.14 -5.84 -8.12
N ILE A 104 11.79 -5.30 -7.08
CA ILE A 104 11.21 -5.28 -5.74
C ILE A 104 9.97 -4.37 -5.67
N ASN A 105 9.93 -3.27 -6.44
CA ASN A 105 8.73 -2.43 -6.53
C ASN A 105 7.56 -3.17 -7.20
N VAL A 106 7.81 -3.92 -8.27
CA VAL A 106 6.79 -4.73 -8.94
C VAL A 106 6.26 -5.82 -8.00
N ILE A 107 7.16 -6.58 -7.35
CA ILE A 107 6.79 -7.60 -6.36
C ILE A 107 5.95 -6.98 -5.25
N SER A 108 6.41 -5.85 -4.72
CA SER A 108 5.72 -5.11 -3.69
C SER A 108 4.29 -4.73 -4.08
N PHE A 109 4.10 -4.17 -5.28
CA PHE A 109 2.79 -3.82 -5.79
C PHE A 109 1.87 -5.05 -5.90
N VAL A 110 2.39 -6.16 -6.42
CA VAL A 110 1.66 -7.43 -6.52
C VAL A 110 1.29 -7.98 -5.14
N LEU A 111 2.20 -7.91 -4.16
CA LEU A 111 1.92 -8.31 -2.78
C LEU A 111 0.79 -7.47 -2.17
N GLY A 112 0.80 -6.16 -2.40
CA GLY A 112 -0.27 -5.26 -1.97
C GLY A 112 -1.63 -5.66 -2.54
N LEU A 113 -1.68 -5.94 -3.86
CA LEU A 113 -2.90 -6.43 -4.52
C LEU A 113 -3.38 -7.78 -3.96
N ARG A 114 -2.45 -8.73 -3.76
CA ARG A 114 -2.79 -10.05 -3.22
C ARG A 114 -3.34 -9.95 -1.81
N LEU A 115 -2.73 -9.11 -0.96
CA LEU A 115 -3.20 -8.90 0.40
C LEU A 115 -4.59 -8.26 0.43
N LYS A 116 -4.84 -7.24 -0.42
CA LYS A 116 -6.18 -6.66 -0.62
C LYS A 116 -7.20 -7.75 -0.94
N ASN A 117 -6.90 -8.58 -1.94
CA ASN A 117 -7.81 -9.62 -2.39
C ASN A 117 -8.07 -10.69 -1.32
N ILE A 118 -7.06 -11.06 -0.52
CA ILE A 118 -7.23 -11.99 0.61
C ILE A 118 -8.16 -11.39 1.67
N ILE A 119 -7.93 -10.13 2.05
CA ILE A 119 -8.76 -9.42 3.04
C ILE A 119 -10.21 -9.37 2.59
N LEU A 120 -10.46 -8.97 1.33
CA LEU A 120 -11.81 -8.85 0.79
C LEU A 120 -12.49 -10.20 0.59
N LYS A 121 -11.77 -11.23 0.12
CA LYS A 121 -12.30 -12.58 -0.14
C LYS A 121 -12.81 -13.24 1.14
N HIS A 122 -12.13 -13.00 2.26
CA HIS A 122 -12.52 -13.53 3.57
C HIS A 122 -13.37 -12.56 4.41
N SER A 123 -13.73 -11.40 3.83
CA SER A 123 -14.43 -10.29 4.49
C SER A 123 -13.80 -9.89 5.83
N LEU A 124 -12.46 -9.96 5.91
CA LEU A 124 -11.71 -9.63 7.13
C LEU A 124 -11.82 -8.14 7.46
N ASP A 125 -11.98 -7.31 6.44
CA ASP A 125 -12.22 -5.87 6.55
C ASP A 125 -13.53 -5.53 7.28
N ALA A 126 -14.55 -6.37 7.11
CA ALA A 126 -15.83 -6.20 7.77
C ALA A 126 -15.83 -6.79 9.19
N LYS A 127 -15.24 -7.98 9.36
CA LYS A 127 -15.17 -8.73 10.62
C LYS A 127 -14.24 -8.08 11.65
N HIS A 128 -13.08 -7.57 11.21
CA HIS A 128 -12.06 -7.00 12.08
C HIS A 128 -11.84 -5.52 11.79
N LYS A 129 -11.97 -4.68 12.83
CA LYS A 129 -11.82 -3.21 12.72
C LYS A 129 -10.45 -2.78 12.17
N PHE A 130 -9.40 -3.58 12.39
CA PHE A 130 -8.04 -3.26 11.95
C PHE A 130 -7.89 -3.23 10.41
N PHE A 131 -8.55 -4.16 9.71
CA PHE A 131 -8.48 -4.26 8.24
C PHE A 131 -9.53 -3.42 7.51
N ARG A 132 -10.28 -2.60 8.24
CA ARG A 132 -11.40 -1.85 7.68
C ARG A 132 -10.94 -0.70 6.80
N TYR A 133 -11.42 -0.67 5.57
CA TYR A 133 -11.18 0.42 4.63
C TYR A 133 -12.01 1.66 5.01
N LYS A 134 -11.49 2.86 4.73
CA LYS A 134 -12.24 4.13 4.86
C LYS A 134 -13.08 4.41 3.61
N ASN A 135 -13.86 3.43 3.15
CA ASN A 135 -14.80 3.60 2.05
C ASN A 135 -16.19 3.13 2.50
N ILE A 136 -17.07 4.08 2.84
CA ILE A 136 -18.44 3.80 3.28
C ILE A 136 -19.27 3.18 2.14
N GLY A 137 -19.08 3.66 0.91
CA GLY A 137 -19.77 3.16 -0.28
C GLY A 137 -19.53 1.67 -0.49
N HIS A 138 -18.29 1.19 -0.35
CA HIS A 138 -17.96 -0.23 -0.44
C HIS A 138 -18.85 -1.07 0.50
N TYR A 139 -18.96 -0.68 1.77
CA TYR A 139 -19.72 -1.45 2.77
C TYR A 139 -21.23 -1.41 2.58
N LEU A 140 -21.75 -0.28 2.10
CA LEU A 140 -23.18 -0.12 1.82
C LEU A 140 -23.57 -0.90 0.56
N LEU A 141 -22.86 -0.72 -0.54
CA LEU A 141 -23.17 -1.33 -1.82
C LEU A 141 -22.94 -2.84 -1.83
N THR A 142 -21.95 -3.34 -1.07
CA THR A 142 -21.71 -4.80 -0.95
C THR A 142 -22.53 -5.45 0.17
N GLY A 143 -23.32 -4.69 0.93
CA GLY A 143 -24.05 -5.20 2.11
C GLY A 143 -23.16 -5.68 3.27
N LYS A 144 -21.83 -5.56 3.16
CA LYS A 144 -20.87 -6.02 4.18
C LYS A 144 -20.99 -5.29 5.51
N PHE A 145 -21.69 -4.15 5.58
CA PHE A 145 -21.93 -3.43 6.84
C PHE A 145 -22.59 -4.32 7.91
N ILE A 146 -23.35 -5.34 7.48
CA ILE A 146 -24.09 -6.28 8.34
C ILE A 146 -23.15 -7.24 9.07
N LEU A 147 -21.92 -7.43 8.57
CA LEU A 147 -20.92 -8.27 9.22
C LEU A 147 -20.16 -7.53 10.35
N PHE A 148 -20.51 -6.27 10.61
CA PHE A 148 -19.86 -5.53 11.69
C PHE A 148 -20.34 -6.07 13.04
N LYS A 149 -19.45 -6.28 14.00
CA LYS A 149 -19.84 -6.76 15.35
C LYS A 149 -20.93 -5.92 16.05
N ARG A 150 -21.11 -4.67 15.62
CA ARG A 150 -22.10 -3.72 16.15
C ARG A 150 -23.45 -3.74 15.42
N SER A 151 -23.55 -4.32 14.22
CA SER A 151 -24.85 -4.44 13.58
C SER A 151 -25.66 -5.48 14.35
N GLN A 152 -26.78 -5.04 14.89
CA GLN A 152 -27.76 -5.90 15.57
C GLN A 152 -28.62 -6.69 14.56
N ILE A 153 -28.19 -6.73 13.29
CA ILE A 153 -28.90 -7.34 12.18
C ILE A 153 -28.34 -8.75 12.04
N ASP A 154 -29.09 -9.73 12.51
CA ASP A 154 -28.81 -11.14 12.28
C ASP A 154 -29.53 -11.56 10.99
N LEU A 155 -28.75 -11.79 9.93
CA LEU A 155 -29.29 -12.34 8.69
C LEU A 155 -29.31 -13.86 8.80
N LYS A 156 -30.44 -14.47 8.43
CA LYS A 156 -30.50 -15.93 8.21
C LYS A 156 -29.65 -16.35 7.00
N ASP A 157 -29.49 -15.45 6.02
CA ASP A 157 -28.79 -15.69 4.76
C ASP A 157 -27.39 -15.03 4.71
N LYS A 158 -26.53 -15.43 3.78
CA LYS A 158 -25.18 -14.87 3.67
C LYS A 158 -25.23 -13.56 2.89
N VAL A 159 -24.32 -12.64 3.19
CA VAL A 159 -24.13 -11.39 2.43
C VAL A 159 -23.88 -11.62 0.93
N LYS A 160 -23.38 -12.81 0.55
CA LYS A 160 -23.22 -13.19 -0.86
C LYS A 160 -24.55 -13.40 -1.60
N ASP A 161 -25.64 -13.53 -0.88
CA ASP A 161 -26.98 -13.82 -1.40
C ASP A 161 -27.80 -12.53 -1.62
N ILE A 162 -27.16 -11.35 -1.50
CA ILE A 162 -27.78 -10.06 -1.82
C ILE A 162 -27.73 -9.87 -3.34
N ASP A 163 -28.84 -10.14 -4.02
CA ASP A 163 -28.95 -10.04 -5.47
C ASP A 163 -29.22 -8.61 -5.97
N ILE A 164 -29.86 -7.76 -5.14
CA ILE A 164 -30.34 -6.43 -5.55
C ILE A 164 -30.18 -5.43 -4.40
N THR A 165 -29.52 -4.29 -4.66
CA THR A 165 -29.43 -3.18 -3.72
C THR A 165 -30.31 -2.01 -4.17
N PHE A 166 -31.33 -1.66 -3.40
CA PHE A 166 -32.13 -0.45 -3.63
C PHE A 166 -31.48 0.74 -2.94
N VAL A 167 -31.24 1.81 -3.69
CA VAL A 167 -30.63 3.04 -3.17
C VAL A 167 -31.62 4.19 -3.29
N ASN A 168 -31.91 4.82 -2.16
CA ASN A 168 -32.60 6.11 -2.08
C ASN A 168 -31.58 7.16 -1.63
N ALA A 169 -31.22 8.09 -2.51
CA ALA A 169 -30.23 9.12 -2.23
C ALA A 169 -30.79 10.52 -2.53
N ALA A 170 -30.62 11.44 -1.59
CA ALA A 170 -30.86 12.86 -1.87
C ALA A 170 -29.63 13.42 -2.61
N VAL A 171 -29.83 13.95 -3.82
CA VAL A 171 -28.77 14.48 -4.68
C VAL A 171 -29.06 15.94 -4.96
N GLN A 172 -28.08 16.81 -4.69
CA GLN A 172 -28.16 18.22 -5.03
C GLN A 172 -27.61 18.43 -6.45
N ALA A 173 -28.45 18.94 -7.35
CA ALA A 173 -28.05 19.31 -8.71
C ALA A 173 -28.36 20.80 -8.93
N GLY A 174 -27.34 21.64 -8.78
CA GLY A 174 -27.49 23.09 -8.73
C GLY A 174 -28.17 23.53 -7.43
N GLU A 175 -29.24 24.32 -7.57
CA GLU A 175 -30.03 24.82 -6.43
C GLU A 175 -31.13 23.84 -5.99
N ASN A 176 -31.42 22.81 -6.77
CA ASN A 176 -32.50 21.88 -6.51
C ASN A 176 -31.98 20.59 -5.85
N VAL A 177 -32.77 20.06 -4.91
CA VAL A 177 -32.52 18.76 -4.26
C VAL A 177 -33.50 17.74 -4.82
N PHE A 178 -32.97 16.66 -5.38
CA PHE A 178 -33.74 15.56 -5.94
C PHE A 178 -33.60 14.32 -5.04
N ILE A 179 -34.64 13.50 -4.94
CA ILE A 179 -34.52 12.15 -4.38
C ILE A 179 -34.37 11.20 -5.56
N TYR A 180 -33.18 10.61 -5.68
CA TYR A 180 -32.90 9.53 -6.61
C TYR A 180 -33.27 8.20 -5.96
N THR A 181 -34.19 7.46 -6.58
CA THR A 181 -34.52 6.09 -6.22
C THR A 181 -34.13 5.20 -7.39
N GLY A 182 -33.25 4.24 -7.15
CA GLY A 182 -32.78 3.34 -8.20
C GLY A 182 -32.28 2.01 -7.66
N ILE A 183 -32.16 1.05 -8.57
CA ILE A 183 -31.51 -0.23 -8.31
C ILE A 183 -30.05 -0.10 -8.67
N PHE A 184 -29.17 -0.47 -7.74
CA PHE A 184 -27.75 -0.65 -7.97
C PHE A 184 -27.51 -2.16 -8.09
N SER A 185 -27.32 -2.65 -9.32
CA SER A 185 -26.94 -4.04 -9.61
C SER A 185 -25.44 -4.14 -9.87
#